data_AF-A0A7C1SUF7-F1
#
_entry.id   AF-A0A7C1SUF7-F1
#
_cell.length_a   1.000
_cell.length_b   1.000
_cell.length_c   1.000
_cell.angle_alpha   90.00
_cell.angle_beta   90.00
_cell.angle_gamma   90.00
#
_symmetry.space_group_name_H-M   'P 1'
#
loop_
_entity.id
_entity.type
_entity.pdbx_description
1 polymer ?
#
loop_
_entity_poly.entity_id
_entity_poly.type
_entity_poly.pdbx_seq_one_letter_code
_entity_poly.pdbx_strand_id
1 'polypeptide(L)'
;RSATEVHNHIRGLSPFPGAWTEIEVNGKPERVKLLASHLAEKDGVLAAAGTAIDEHLTIACGTGAISLVRLQKAGGKALNAEDFLRGTPLPKGTVIV
;
A
#
# COMPACT_ATOMS: atom_id res chain seq x y z
N ARG A 1 11.78 2.20 -6.31
CA ARG A 1 11.96 0.76 -5.96
C ARG A 1 11.04 -0.06 -6.85
N SER A 2 11.49 -1.21 -7.34
CA SER A 2 10.67 -2.19 -8.07
C SER A 2 9.61 -2.83 -7.18
N ALA A 3 8.55 -3.39 -7.76
CA ALA A 3 7.52 -4.11 -7.01
C ALA A 3 8.10 -5.24 -6.16
N THR A 4 9.07 -5.99 -6.69
CA THR A 4 9.77 -7.06 -5.96
C THR A 4 10.55 -6.54 -4.76
N GLU A 5 11.28 -5.44 -4.90
CA GLU A 5 11.99 -4.81 -3.77
C GLU A 5 11.01 -4.33 -2.70
N VAL A 6 9.92 -3.67 -3.08
CA VAL A 6 8.91 -3.19 -2.12
C VAL A 6 8.22 -4.36 -1.43
N HIS A 7 7.84 -5.40 -2.18
CA HIS A 7 7.23 -6.62 -1.63
C HIS A 7 8.15 -7.32 -0.63
N ASN A 8 9.42 -7.50 -0.98
CA ASN A 8 10.42 -8.10 -0.09
C ASN A 8 10.68 -7.23 1.14
N HIS A 9 10.69 -5.90 0.98
CA HIS A 9 10.84 -4.97 2.10
C HIS A 9 9.69 -5.07 3.10
N ILE A 10 8.44 -5.12 2.61
CA ILE A 10 7.25 -5.31 3.45
C ILE A 10 7.36 -6.62 4.23
N ARG A 11 7.69 -7.73 3.55
CA ARG A 11 7.84 -9.04 4.19
C ARG A 11 8.98 -9.10 5.18
N GLY A 12 10.11 -8.48 4.88
CA GLY A 12 11.29 -8.47 5.74
C GLY A 12 11.12 -7.65 7.02
N LEU A 13 10.23 -6.66 7.01
CA LEU A 13 9.93 -5.83 8.19
C LEU A 13 8.65 -6.26 8.91
N SER A 14 7.82 -7.13 8.33
CA SER A 14 6.56 -7.57 8.92
C SER A 14 6.77 -8.73 9.91
N PRO A 15 6.05 -8.78 11.05
CA PRO A 15 5.10 -7.78 11.54
C PRO A 15 5.78 -6.64 12.33
N PHE A 16 7.04 -6.80 12.71
CA PHE A 16 7.81 -5.81 13.47
C PHE A 16 9.23 -5.65 12.89
N PRO A 17 9.72 -4.41 12.65
CA PRO A 17 9.13 -3.12 13.02
C PRO A 17 7.91 -2.68 12.17
N GLY A 18 7.71 -3.32 11.02
CA GLY A 18 6.68 -3.04 10.02
C GLY A 18 7.12 -1.97 9.02
N ALA A 19 7.05 -2.27 7.73
CA ALA A 19 7.14 -1.24 6.70
C ALA A 19 5.94 -0.29 6.84
N TRP A 20 6.11 0.99 6.53
CA TRP A 20 5.04 1.97 6.66
C TRP A 20 5.14 3.04 5.57
N THR A 21 4.02 3.71 5.34
CA THR A 21 3.83 4.80 4.39
C THR A 21 2.90 5.84 5.02
N GLU A 22 2.88 7.05 4.47
CA GLU A 22 1.92 8.08 4.85
C GLU A 22 0.77 8.12 3.84
N ILE A 23 -0.46 8.06 4.36
CA ILE A 23 -1.68 8.10 3.58
C ILE A 23 -2.52 9.28 4.07
N GLU A 24 -3.04 10.09 3.16
CA GLU A 24 -3.98 11.15 3.53
C GLU A 24 -5.35 10.55 3.87
N VAL A 25 -5.83 10.79 5.09
CA VAL A 25 -7.13 10.35 5.58
C VAL A 25 -7.84 11.55 6.18
N ASN A 26 -9.00 11.92 5.61
CA ASN A 26 -9.77 13.09 6.04
C ASN A 26 -8.94 14.39 6.07
N GLY A 27 -8.06 14.60 5.08
CA GLY A 27 -7.20 15.78 4.97
C GLY A 27 -6.04 15.82 5.97
N LYS A 28 -5.71 14.70 6.62
CA LYS A 28 -4.56 14.58 7.53
C LYS A 28 -3.66 13.42 7.12
N PRO A 29 -2.32 13.57 7.19
CA PRO A 29 -1.40 12.46 6.98
C PRO A 29 -1.50 11.48 8.14
N GLU A 30 -1.77 10.23 7.81
CA GLU A 30 -1.83 9.11 8.75
C GLU A 30 -0.73 8.10 8.41
N ARG A 31 -0.01 7.64 9.42
CA ARG A 31 0.97 6.56 9.24
C ARG A 31 0.26 5.22 9.20
N VAL A 32 0.49 4.49 8.12
CA VAL A 32 -0.10 3.17 7.89
C VAL A 32 1.01 2.16 7.66
N LYS A 33 1.06 1.13 8.52
CA LYS A 33 1.93 0.00 8.33
C LYS A 33 1.40 -0.91 7.24
N LEU A 34 2.31 -1.34 6.37
CA LEU A 34 2.10 -2.32 5.32
C LEU A 34 2.61 -3.65 5.86
N LEU A 35 1.70 -4.58 6.15
CA LEU A 35 2.03 -5.84 6.82
C LEU A 35 2.08 -7.03 5.87
N ALA A 36 1.34 -6.97 4.76
CA ALA A 36 1.37 -7.97 3.71
C ALA A 36 1.00 -7.37 2.36
N SER A 37 1.61 -7.89 1.30
CA SER A 37 1.36 -7.51 -0.08
C SER A 37 1.54 -8.73 -1.00
N HIS A 38 0.99 -8.66 -2.21
CA HIS A 38 1.30 -9.56 -3.32
C HIS A 38 1.90 -8.77 -4.48
N LEU A 39 2.69 -9.42 -5.34
CA LEU A 39 3.04 -8.85 -6.63
C LEU A 39 1.79 -8.86 -7.51
N ALA A 40 1.45 -7.73 -8.12
CA ALA A 40 0.36 -7.66 -9.07
C ALA A 40 0.87 -8.04 -10.46
N GLU A 41 0.11 -8.87 -11.19
CA GLU A 41 0.33 -9.17 -12.61
C GLU A 41 -0.09 -7.98 -13.48
N LYS A 42 0.55 -6.83 -13.26
CA LYS A 42 0.41 -5.64 -14.10
C LYS A 42 1.80 -5.19 -14.52
N ASP A 43 2.32 -5.86 -15.53
CA ASP A 43 3.50 -5.40 -16.24
C ASP A 43 3.16 -4.12 -17.01
N GLY A 44 4.10 -3.18 -17.10
CA GLY A 44 3.93 -1.95 -17.90
C GLY A 44 2.93 -0.93 -17.34
N VAL A 45 2.67 -0.92 -16.03
CA VAL A 45 1.86 0.12 -15.39
C VAL A 45 2.46 1.51 -15.67
N LEU A 46 1.76 2.30 -16.48
CA LEU A 46 2.09 3.70 -16.78
C LEU A 46 1.53 4.63 -15.70
N ALA A 47 1.97 4.45 -14.46
CA ALA A 47 1.66 5.35 -13.36
C ALA A 47 2.92 5.65 -12.54
N ALA A 48 2.96 6.84 -11.92
CA ALA A 48 4.08 7.19 -11.06
C ALA A 48 4.14 6.23 -9.86
N ALA A 49 5.35 5.88 -9.43
CA ALA A 49 5.54 5.04 -8.24
C ALA A 49 4.84 5.68 -7.02
N GLY A 50 4.15 4.86 -6.23
CA GLY A 50 3.31 5.32 -5.13
C GLY A 50 1.85 5.59 -5.51
N THR A 51 1.48 5.51 -6.79
CA THR A 51 0.08 5.78 -7.22
C THR A 51 -0.79 4.53 -7.05
N ALA A 52 -1.97 4.68 -6.44
CA ALA A 52 -3.03 3.69 -6.47
C ALA A 52 -3.61 3.58 -7.88
N ILE A 53 -3.53 2.41 -8.51
CA ILE A 53 -3.92 2.21 -9.92
C ILE A 53 -5.30 1.59 -10.11
N ASP A 54 -5.91 1.15 -9.02
CA ASP A 54 -7.29 0.66 -8.94
C ASP A 54 -7.88 0.92 -7.54
N GLU A 55 -9.12 0.50 -7.35
CA GLU A 55 -9.89 0.63 -6.11
C GLU A 55 -9.60 -0.52 -5.10
N HIS A 56 -8.59 -1.36 -5.36
CA HIS A 56 -8.27 -2.54 -4.56
C HIS A 56 -6.91 -2.44 -3.86
N LEU A 57 -6.41 -1.21 -3.67
CA LEU A 57 -5.08 -0.94 -3.10
C LEU A 57 -3.92 -1.57 -3.86
N THR A 58 -4.01 -1.61 -5.19
CA THR A 58 -2.84 -1.88 -6.02
C THR A 58 -2.04 -0.59 -6.22
N ILE A 59 -0.77 -0.62 -5.84
CA ILE A 59 0.14 0.52 -5.85
C ILE A 59 1.22 0.31 -6.92
N ALA A 60 1.31 1.27 -7.85
CA ALA A 60 2.38 1.33 -8.83
C ALA A 60 3.74 1.47 -8.14
N CYS A 61 4.71 0.70 -8.60
CA CYS A 61 6.11 0.81 -8.16
C CYS A 61 6.96 1.41 -9.29
N GLY A 62 8.27 1.55 -9.07
CA GLY A 62 9.18 2.00 -10.13
C GLY A 62 9.18 1.06 -11.34
N THR A 63 8.93 -0.23 -11.10
CA THR A 63 8.61 -1.24 -12.11
C THR A 63 7.58 -2.21 -11.53
N GLY A 64 6.55 -2.53 -12.31
CA GLY A 64 5.42 -3.35 -11.87
C GLY A 64 4.55 -2.68 -10.79
N ALA A 65 3.74 -3.47 -10.10
CA ALA A 65 2.89 -3.00 -9.01
C ALA A 65 2.77 -4.05 -7.89
N ILE A 66 2.38 -3.61 -6.71
CA ILE A 66 2.03 -4.49 -5.59
C ILE A 66 0.57 -4.28 -5.19
N SER A 67 -0.13 -5.34 -4.81
CA SER A 67 -1.45 -5.24 -4.17
C SER A 67 -1.27 -5.39 -2.67
N LEU A 68 -1.69 -4.39 -1.90
CA LEU A 68 -1.63 -4.45 -0.45
C LEU A 68 -2.75 -5.37 0.05
N VAL A 69 -2.41 -6.27 0.97
CA VAL A 69 -3.35 -7.29 1.48
C VAL A 69 -3.71 -7.01 2.93
N ARG A 70 -2.74 -6.57 3.73
CA ARG A 70 -2.92 -6.29 5.15
C ARG A 70 -2.24 -4.99 5.57
N LEU A 71 -3.00 -4.11 6.20
CA LEU A 71 -2.59 -2.78 6.61
C LEU A 71 -2.93 -2.52 8.08
N GLN A 72 -2.24 -1.60 8.72
CA GLN A 72 -2.52 -1.20 10.09
C GLN A 72 -2.27 0.30 10.28
N LYS A 73 -3.33 1.06 10.62
CA LYS A 73 -3.17 2.46 11.05
C LYS A 73 -2.38 2.54 12.37
N ALA A 74 -1.65 3.63 12.58
CA ALA A 74 -0.99 3.91 13.85
C ALA A 74 -1.96 3.75 15.03
N GLY A 75 -1.59 2.93 16.02
CA GLY A 75 -2.43 2.63 17.20
C GLY A 75 -3.67 1.78 16.94
N GLY A 76 -3.96 1.43 15.68
CA GLY A 76 -5.12 0.64 15.28
C GLY A 76 -4.85 -0.86 15.19
N LYS A 77 -5.90 -1.63 14.87
CA LYS A 77 -5.79 -3.06 14.54
C LYS A 77 -5.32 -3.26 13.10
N ALA A 78 -4.66 -4.38 12.83
CA ALA A 78 -4.34 -4.80 11.48
C ALA A 78 -5.61 -5.30 10.77
N LEU A 79 -5.93 -4.69 9.62
CA LEU A 79 -7.09 -4.97 8.79
C LEU A 79 -6.64 -5.54 7.44
N ASN A 80 -7.53 -6.28 6.78
CA ASN A 80 -7.34 -6.60 5.37
C ASN A 80 -7.59 -5.33 4.51
N ALA A 81 -7.21 -5.36 3.24
CA ALA A 81 -7.33 -4.23 2.33
C ALA A 81 -8.78 -3.72 2.18
N GLU A 82 -9.75 -4.62 2.05
CA GLU A 82 -11.17 -4.25 1.86
C GLU A 82 -11.75 -3.55 3.09
N ASP A 83 -11.50 -4.08 4.29
CA ASP A 83 -11.95 -3.49 5.55
C ASP A 83 -11.23 -2.17 5.83
N PHE A 84 -9.96 -2.06 5.44
CA PHE A 84 -9.24 -0.79 5.51
C PHE A 84 -9.89 0.25 4.60
N LEU A 85 -10.19 -0.09 3.34
CA LEU A 85 -10.81 0.80 2.36
C LEU A 85 -12.22 1.29 2.77
N ARG A 86 -12.99 0.46 3.50
CA ARG A 86 -14.29 0.87 4.05
C ARG A 86 -14.19 2.04 5.02
N GLY A 87 -13.14 2.07 5.83
CA GLY A 87 -12.89 3.15 6.80
C GLY A 87 -11.97 4.25 6.28
N THR A 88 -11.25 4.01 5.18
CA THR A 88 -10.29 4.93 4.58
C THR A 88 -10.32 4.73 3.05
N PRO A 89 -11.30 5.35 2.37
CA PRO A 89 -11.41 5.25 0.92
C PRO A 89 -10.16 5.82 0.24
N LEU A 90 -9.56 5.04 -0.64
CA LEU A 90 -8.38 5.44 -1.42
C LEU A 90 -8.70 5.28 -2.90
N PRO A 91 -9.24 6.32 -3.56
CA PRO A 91 -9.59 6.25 -4.96
C PRO A 91 -8.35 6.06 -5.82
N LYS A 92 -8.55 5.46 -7.01
CA LYS A 92 -7.53 5.42 -8.05
C LYS A 92 -6.95 6.83 -8.30
N GLY A 93 -5.63 6.90 -8.40
CA GLY A 93 -4.88 8.14 -8.55
C GLY A 93 -4.35 8.71 -7.24
N THR A 94 -4.77 8.19 -6.08
CA THR A 94 -4.18 8.57 -4.80
C THR A 94 -2.70 8.21 -4.76
N VAL A 95 -1.86 9.15 -4.32
CA VAL A 95 -0.41 8.95 -4.21
C VAL A 95 -0.05 8.73 -2.76
N ILE A 96 0.69 7.66 -2.50
CA ILE A 96 1.29 7.33 -1.20
C ILE A 96 2.82 7.37 -1.32
N VAL A 97 3.50 7.77 -0.24
CA VAL A 97 4.97 7.97 -0.19
C VAL A 97 5.66 7.03 0.78
#